data_AF-A0A354ZIM8-F1
#
_entry.id   AF-A0A354ZIM8-F1
#
_cell.length_a   1.000
_cell.length_b   1.000
_cell.length_c   1.000
_cell.angle_alpha   90.00
_cell.angle_beta   90.00
_cell.angle_gamma   90.00
#
_symmetry.space_group_name_H-M   'P 1'
#
loop_
_entity.id
_entity.type
_entity.pdbx_description
1 polymer ?
#
loop_
_entity_poly.entity_id
_entity_poly.type
_entity_poly.pdbx_seq_one_letter_code
_entity_poly.pdbx_strand_id
1 'polypeptide(L)'
;MGRNKIHRQRLRYQVSSVRRKTLMNQLTVLFQNELGMSKAESELLGDRIHRYLQVQTESELRSPDQIQVVAAAGREAFRRRAAGPTCRITLTPIHPHDLDVQEESGLASAQTGRLLRLVEEAYRQDALLTTRQLCCLLNLTPTALRNRLQALRARGLWLPVAGLGKKEREAGGVFRSSYVLMSDCEGRSGLDVRSDVGMSMRALRETRWRFARVLHRYQDLGMAPDDPEEAEWIALWRTKRLSPNVGVIVSNEEPATPRTWSDLSDELAQDFGFSPVRLRAVRDVLEEYLETKRYPRPDGSVIFWAISSDEPAGKPLDACRLMPISLGLFEEADLDGSPDNPELNRMSDLKRQKILRLTTEAKRQGAYLTYADLSYLLGIHSEAIRGHIERDPPLAAPLHGRERDIGRGVSHKEKIIELYLQMHTETEIVTRTGHSYESIENYLREFAAVFVLWERGMPAPLIRKITNRSLKLVNTYLQLVKRYHRPEYALRFRQLRLFHERQ
;
A
#
# COMPACT_ATOMS: atom_id res chain seq x y z
N MET A 1 1.39 -3.74 29.89
CA MET A 1 0.89 -4.70 28.87
C MET A 1 -0.06 -4.10 27.82
N GLY A 2 -0.73 -2.96 28.04
CA GLY A 2 -1.71 -2.39 27.08
C GLY A 2 -1.15 -1.71 25.81
N ARG A 3 0.01 -1.04 25.88
CA ARG A 3 0.57 -0.27 24.76
C ARG A 3 0.94 -1.12 23.53
N ASN A 4 1.56 -2.30 23.74
CA ASN A 4 1.89 -3.22 22.64
C ASN A 4 0.64 -3.79 21.95
N LYS A 5 -0.42 -4.07 22.72
CA LYS A 5 -1.70 -4.55 22.18
C LYS A 5 -2.39 -3.48 21.31
N ILE A 6 -2.43 -2.23 21.78
CA ILE A 6 -3.02 -1.10 21.04
C ILE A 6 -2.21 -0.80 19.77
N HIS A 7 -0.88 -0.81 19.85
CA HIS A 7 -0.01 -0.62 18.68
C HIS A 7 -0.26 -1.70 17.63
N ARG A 8 -0.34 -2.97 18.04
CA ARG A 8 -0.63 -4.10 17.14
C ARG A 8 -2.02 -4.03 16.52
N GLN A 9 -3.03 -3.58 17.27
CA GLN A 9 -4.38 -3.35 16.74
C GLN A 9 -4.41 -2.22 15.70
N ARG A 10 -3.73 -1.10 15.97
CA ARG A 10 -3.63 0.02 15.01
C ARG A 10 -2.90 -0.40 13.74
N LEU A 11 -1.82 -1.16 13.87
CA LEU A 11 -1.07 -1.71 12.73
C LEU A 11 -1.95 -2.63 11.87
N ARG A 12 -2.67 -3.56 12.49
CA ARG A 12 -3.60 -4.46 11.79
C ARG A 12 -4.70 -3.71 11.06
N TYR A 13 -5.25 -2.67 11.67
CA TYR A 13 -6.24 -1.82 11.02
C TYR A 13 -5.66 -1.11 9.79
N GLN A 14 -4.45 -0.53 9.91
CA GLN A 14 -3.78 0.14 8.79
C GLN A 14 -3.46 -0.83 7.66
N VAL A 15 -2.90 -1.99 7.98
CA VAL A 15 -2.59 -3.05 7.01
C VAL A 15 -3.86 -3.53 6.31
N SER A 16 -4.93 -3.81 7.07
CA SER A 16 -6.22 -4.24 6.50
C SER A 16 -6.84 -3.18 5.59
N SER A 17 -6.79 -1.91 6.01
CA SER A 17 -7.26 -0.76 5.21
C SER A 17 -6.58 -0.68 3.84
N VAL A 18 -5.26 -0.92 3.78
CA VAL A 18 -4.53 -0.89 2.51
C VAL A 18 -4.72 -2.19 1.72
N ARG A 19 -4.75 -3.35 2.39
CA ARG A 19 -4.93 -4.65 1.74
C ARG A 19 -6.19 -4.67 0.89
N ARG A 20 -7.27 -4.03 1.36
CA ARG A 20 -8.55 -3.89 0.64
C ARG A 20 -8.45 -3.15 -0.70
N LYS A 21 -7.42 -2.31 -0.84
CA LYS A 21 -7.14 -1.50 -2.03
C LYS A 21 -6.13 -2.17 -2.97
N THR A 22 -5.65 -3.35 -2.61
CA THR A 22 -4.84 -4.17 -3.52
C THR A 22 -5.77 -4.84 -4.52
N LEU A 23 -5.29 -4.97 -5.75
CA LEU A 23 -5.99 -5.72 -6.80
C LEU A 23 -6.44 -7.10 -6.31
N MET A 24 -5.54 -7.85 -5.67
CA MET A 24 -5.82 -9.20 -5.23
C MET A 24 -7.06 -9.25 -4.34
N ASN A 25 -7.18 -8.32 -3.39
CA ASN A 25 -8.36 -8.24 -2.55
C ASN A 25 -9.60 -7.77 -3.31
N GLN A 26 -9.46 -6.91 -4.33
CA GLN A 26 -10.60 -6.53 -5.15
C GLN A 26 -11.15 -7.71 -5.95
N LEU A 27 -10.28 -8.51 -6.57
CA LEU A 27 -10.65 -9.75 -7.23
C LEU A 27 -11.31 -10.72 -6.24
N THR A 28 -10.73 -10.90 -5.05
CA THR A 28 -11.33 -11.74 -4.00
C THR A 28 -12.75 -11.28 -3.64
N VAL A 29 -12.96 -9.97 -3.41
CA VAL A 29 -14.28 -9.42 -3.05
C VAL A 29 -15.26 -9.57 -4.21
N LEU A 30 -14.81 -9.35 -5.44
CA LEU A 30 -15.62 -9.52 -6.63
C LEU A 30 -16.09 -10.98 -6.76
N PHE A 31 -15.18 -11.96 -6.61
CA PHE A 31 -15.54 -13.38 -6.68
C PHE A 31 -16.50 -13.80 -5.55
N GLN A 32 -16.37 -13.22 -4.36
CA GLN A 32 -17.34 -13.45 -3.28
C GLN A 32 -18.73 -12.91 -3.63
N ASN A 33 -18.80 -11.67 -4.11
CA ASN A 33 -20.07 -10.98 -4.35
C ASN A 33 -20.79 -11.45 -5.61
N GLU A 34 -20.05 -11.67 -6.69
CA GLU A 34 -20.61 -11.97 -8.01
C GLU A 34 -20.66 -13.47 -8.32
N LEU A 35 -19.70 -14.26 -7.80
CA LEU A 35 -19.63 -15.71 -8.03
C LEU A 35 -20.11 -16.52 -6.83
N GLY A 36 -20.40 -15.87 -5.68
CA GLY A 36 -20.88 -16.53 -4.46
C GLY A 36 -19.84 -17.43 -3.81
N MET A 37 -18.55 -17.19 -4.08
CA MET A 37 -17.46 -18.04 -3.60
C MET A 37 -17.14 -17.81 -2.13
N SER A 38 -16.64 -18.84 -1.44
CA SER A 38 -16.07 -18.65 -0.11
C SER A 38 -14.78 -17.82 -0.18
N LYS A 39 -14.35 -17.29 0.97
CA LYS A 39 -13.09 -16.54 1.05
C LYS A 39 -11.88 -17.36 0.60
N ALA A 40 -11.79 -18.62 1.01
CA ALA A 40 -10.67 -19.49 0.66
C ALA A 40 -10.62 -19.77 -0.85
N GLU A 41 -11.77 -20.11 -1.45
CA GLU A 41 -11.85 -20.33 -2.91
C GLU A 41 -11.53 -19.06 -3.69
N SER A 42 -12.00 -17.90 -3.22
CA SER A 42 -11.74 -16.61 -3.86
C SER A 42 -10.27 -16.20 -3.79
N GLU A 43 -9.58 -16.51 -2.70
CA GLU A 43 -8.12 -16.30 -2.56
C GLU A 43 -7.35 -17.23 -3.50
N LEU A 44 -7.73 -18.51 -3.60
CA LEU A 44 -7.12 -19.48 -4.52
C LEU A 44 -7.32 -19.07 -5.98
N LEU A 45 -8.55 -18.71 -6.37
CA LEU A 45 -8.85 -18.22 -7.72
C LEU A 45 -8.10 -16.93 -8.02
N GLY A 46 -8.02 -16.00 -7.07
CA GLY A 46 -7.23 -14.77 -7.19
C GLY A 46 -5.77 -15.07 -7.52
N ASP A 47 -5.15 -16.05 -6.85
CA ASP A 47 -3.77 -16.48 -7.12
C ASP A 47 -3.59 -17.13 -8.50
N ARG A 48 -4.57 -17.92 -8.95
CA ARG A 48 -4.59 -18.51 -10.30
C ARG A 48 -4.64 -17.43 -11.38
N ILE A 49 -5.60 -16.53 -11.23
CA ILE A 49 -5.81 -15.39 -12.12
C ILE A 49 -4.59 -14.47 -12.13
N HIS A 50 -4.01 -14.19 -10.97
CA HIS A 50 -2.82 -13.35 -10.88
C HIS A 50 -1.65 -13.94 -11.67
N ARG A 51 -1.41 -15.26 -11.57
CA ARG A 51 -0.37 -15.95 -12.36
C ARG A 51 -0.64 -15.91 -13.86
N TYR A 52 -1.89 -16.20 -14.27
CA TYR A 52 -2.29 -16.04 -15.67
C TYR A 52 -1.99 -14.63 -16.18
N LEU A 53 -2.41 -13.61 -15.42
CA LEU A 53 -2.22 -12.21 -15.74
C LEU A 53 -0.77 -11.76 -15.75
N GLN A 54 0.13 -12.44 -15.03
CA GLN A 54 1.58 -12.19 -15.09
C GLN A 54 2.16 -12.71 -16.41
N VAL A 55 1.80 -13.93 -16.83
CA VAL A 55 2.24 -14.53 -18.10
C VAL A 55 1.75 -13.72 -19.30
N GLN A 56 0.48 -13.28 -19.28
CA GLN A 56 -0.07 -12.42 -20.34
C GLN A 56 0.67 -11.06 -20.47
N THR A 57 1.49 -10.70 -19.47
CA THR A 57 2.22 -9.42 -19.42
C THR A 57 3.71 -9.51 -19.66
N GLU A 58 4.20 -10.61 -20.22
CA GLU A 58 5.55 -10.67 -20.81
C GLU A 58 5.72 -9.70 -22.02
N SER A 59 4.64 -9.05 -22.46
CA SER A 59 4.60 -7.98 -23.47
C SER A 59 4.42 -6.61 -22.83
N GLU A 60 5.42 -5.71 -22.88
CA GLU A 60 5.46 -4.23 -22.69
C GLU A 60 4.60 -3.52 -21.61
N LEU A 61 3.67 -4.22 -20.95
CA LEU A 61 2.61 -3.73 -20.09
C LEU A 61 2.97 -4.04 -18.64
N ARG A 62 3.24 -2.98 -17.89
CA ARG A 62 3.53 -3.07 -16.44
C ARG A 62 2.26 -3.28 -15.61
N SER A 63 2.36 -4.12 -14.59
CA SER A 63 1.30 -4.31 -13.58
C SER A 63 1.02 -3.04 -12.78
N PRO A 64 -0.17 -2.86 -12.16
CA PRO A 64 -0.55 -1.65 -11.45
C PRO A 64 0.49 -1.16 -10.44
N ASP A 65 1.11 -2.07 -9.71
CA ASP A 65 2.11 -1.84 -8.68
C ASP A 65 3.54 -1.66 -9.22
N GLN A 66 3.73 -1.78 -10.53
CA GLN A 66 5.00 -1.62 -11.22
C GLN A 66 5.19 -0.24 -11.85
N ILE A 67 6.44 0.22 -11.82
CA ILE A 67 6.91 1.44 -12.47
C ILE A 67 7.97 1.10 -13.52
N GLN A 68 8.18 2.00 -14.47
CA GLN A 68 9.32 1.96 -15.39
C GLN A 68 10.31 3.05 -15.01
N VAL A 69 11.60 2.75 -15.00
CA VAL A 69 12.69 3.68 -14.70
C VAL A 69 13.89 3.42 -15.60
N VAL A 70 14.76 4.40 -15.77
CA VAL A 70 16.02 4.26 -16.51
C VAL A 70 17.13 3.83 -15.55
N ALA A 71 17.81 2.72 -15.80
CA ALA A 71 18.90 2.20 -14.96
C ALA A 71 20.21 2.02 -15.75
N ALA A 72 21.32 1.76 -15.05
CA ALA A 72 22.59 1.48 -15.71
C ALA A 72 22.54 0.09 -16.36
N ALA A 73 22.81 -0.01 -17.66
CA ALA A 73 22.70 -1.24 -18.41
C ALA A 73 23.90 -2.18 -18.17
N GLY A 74 23.62 -3.44 -17.91
CA GLY A 74 24.56 -4.53 -17.62
C GLY A 74 24.73 -4.83 -16.13
N ARG A 75 24.74 -6.11 -15.76
CA ARG A 75 25.06 -6.60 -14.39
C ARG A 75 26.46 -6.20 -13.90
N GLU A 76 27.35 -5.85 -14.82
CA GLU A 76 28.73 -5.40 -14.54
C GLU A 76 28.89 -3.86 -14.50
N ALA A 77 27.78 -3.10 -14.57
CA ALA A 77 27.77 -1.64 -14.64
C ALA A 77 28.07 -0.94 -13.30
N PHE A 78 29.14 -1.34 -12.61
CA PHE A 78 29.50 -0.84 -11.27
C PHE A 78 30.10 0.58 -11.27
N ARG A 79 29.85 1.39 -12.30
CA ARG A 79 30.36 2.76 -12.40
C ARG A 79 29.57 3.66 -11.43
N ARG A 80 30.27 4.56 -10.73
CA ARG A 80 29.66 5.47 -9.74
C ARG A 80 28.85 6.62 -10.33
N ARG A 81 29.08 6.99 -11.59
CA ARG A 81 28.37 8.06 -12.32
C ARG A 81 27.59 7.44 -13.48
N ALA A 82 26.48 8.06 -13.87
CA ALA A 82 25.64 7.69 -15.02
C ALA A 82 26.34 7.83 -16.40
N ALA A 83 27.67 7.88 -16.44
CA ALA A 83 28.46 7.87 -17.65
C ALA A 83 28.58 6.42 -18.16
N GLY A 84 27.52 5.94 -18.80
CA GLY A 84 27.42 4.60 -19.36
C GLY A 84 26.09 4.38 -20.07
N PRO A 85 25.95 3.27 -20.81
CA PRO A 85 24.69 2.90 -21.42
C PRO A 85 23.62 2.74 -20.34
N THR A 86 22.42 3.18 -20.65
CA THR A 86 21.24 3.02 -19.80
C THR A 86 20.19 2.19 -20.50
N CYS A 87 19.36 1.51 -19.73
CA CYS A 87 18.22 0.76 -20.24
C CYS A 87 16.97 1.07 -19.39
N ARG A 88 15.79 0.91 -20.00
CA ARG A 88 14.53 1.00 -19.28
C ARG A 88 14.23 -0.35 -18.63
N ILE A 89 13.96 -0.33 -17.34
CA ILE A 89 13.62 -1.52 -16.56
C ILE A 89 12.29 -1.32 -15.83
N THR A 90 11.62 -2.42 -15.53
CA THR A 90 10.38 -2.45 -14.76
C THR A 90 10.68 -2.83 -13.31
N LEU A 91 10.17 -2.08 -12.34
CA LEU A 91 10.38 -2.31 -10.92
C LEU A 91 9.05 -2.34 -10.17
N THR A 92 9.01 -3.05 -9.04
CA THR A 92 7.83 -3.20 -8.18
C THR A 92 8.06 -2.49 -6.82
N PRO A 93 7.99 -1.15 -6.75
CA PRO A 93 8.31 -0.38 -5.55
C PRO A 93 7.37 -0.67 -4.36
N ILE A 94 6.14 -1.11 -4.66
CA ILE A 94 5.15 -1.54 -3.68
C ILE A 94 4.67 -2.93 -4.09
N HIS A 95 4.47 -3.84 -3.14
CA HIS A 95 3.92 -5.16 -3.41
C HIS A 95 2.94 -5.56 -2.29
N PRO A 96 1.86 -6.30 -2.57
CA PRO A 96 0.94 -6.77 -1.53
C PRO A 96 1.63 -7.54 -0.39
N HIS A 97 2.67 -8.33 -0.68
CA HIS A 97 3.47 -9.02 0.35
C HIS A 97 4.14 -8.08 1.36
N ASP A 98 4.38 -6.81 1.03
CA ASP A 98 4.94 -5.87 2.01
C ASP A 98 3.99 -5.69 3.21
N LEU A 99 2.68 -5.84 2.99
CA LEU A 99 1.66 -5.80 4.03
C LEU A 99 1.73 -7.04 4.94
N ASP A 100 1.97 -8.22 4.36
CA ASP A 100 2.17 -9.47 5.10
C ASP A 100 3.40 -9.34 6.01
N VAL A 101 4.52 -8.90 5.43
CA VAL A 101 5.79 -8.70 6.16
C VAL A 101 5.62 -7.65 7.27
N GLN A 102 4.91 -6.56 6.97
CA GLN A 102 4.64 -5.52 7.97
C GLN A 102 3.79 -6.05 9.13
N GLU A 103 2.82 -6.93 8.86
CA GLU A 103 2.00 -7.55 9.91
C GLU A 103 2.77 -8.61 10.73
N GLU A 104 3.63 -9.40 10.08
CA GLU A 104 4.41 -10.46 10.70
C GLU A 104 5.64 -9.94 11.47
N SER A 105 6.37 -8.99 10.89
CA SER A 105 7.72 -8.58 11.31
C SER A 105 7.92 -7.06 11.39
N GLY A 106 6.90 -6.27 11.05
CA GLY A 106 6.93 -4.81 11.18
C GLY A 106 7.51 -4.06 9.97
N LEU A 107 7.41 -2.73 10.02
CA LEU A 107 7.71 -1.86 8.88
C LEU A 107 9.19 -1.91 8.44
N ALA A 108 10.14 -2.05 9.38
CA ALA A 108 11.56 -2.10 9.04
C ALA A 108 11.89 -3.31 8.16
N SER A 109 11.30 -4.47 8.49
CA SER A 109 11.41 -5.70 7.71
C SER A 109 10.79 -5.54 6.33
N ALA A 110 9.60 -4.93 6.24
CA ALA A 110 8.94 -4.62 4.96
C ALA A 110 9.79 -3.69 4.08
N GLN A 111 10.41 -2.65 4.65
CA GLN A 111 11.34 -1.77 3.92
C GLN A 111 12.58 -2.53 3.41
N THR A 112 13.11 -3.47 4.19
CA THR A 112 14.22 -4.34 3.76
C THR A 112 13.81 -5.23 2.60
N GLY A 113 12.61 -5.82 2.66
CA GLY A 113 12.04 -6.61 1.56
C GLY A 113 11.91 -5.80 0.26
N ARG A 114 11.50 -4.52 0.34
CA ARG A 114 11.46 -3.61 -0.82
C ARG A 114 12.84 -3.33 -1.40
N LEU A 115 13.83 -3.04 -0.54
CA LEU A 115 15.21 -2.80 -0.98
C LEU A 115 15.76 -4.00 -1.75
N LEU A 116 15.63 -5.20 -1.19
CA LEU A 116 16.09 -6.44 -1.82
C LEU A 116 15.36 -6.67 -3.15
N ARG A 117 14.02 -6.56 -3.15
CA ARG A 117 13.21 -6.74 -4.37
C ARG A 117 13.65 -5.81 -5.51
N LEU A 118 13.81 -4.51 -5.24
CA LEU A 118 14.20 -3.53 -6.26
C LEU A 118 15.58 -3.83 -6.86
N VAL A 119 16.54 -4.23 -6.03
CA VAL A 119 17.89 -4.57 -6.48
C VAL A 119 17.88 -5.86 -7.33
N GLU A 120 17.14 -6.87 -6.89
CA GLU A 120 17.03 -8.16 -7.57
C GLU A 120 16.27 -8.05 -8.90
N GLU A 121 15.19 -7.27 -8.95
CA GLU A 121 14.42 -7.00 -10.18
C GLU A 121 15.26 -6.29 -11.24
N ALA A 122 16.06 -5.30 -10.84
CA ALA A 122 17.00 -4.64 -11.75
C ALA A 122 18.04 -5.64 -12.28
N TYR A 123 18.62 -6.46 -11.38
CA TYR A 123 19.64 -7.44 -11.74
C TYR A 123 19.11 -8.51 -12.72
N ARG A 124 17.86 -8.98 -12.52
CA ARG A 124 17.21 -9.92 -13.45
C ARG A 124 17.11 -9.35 -14.86
N GLN A 125 16.83 -8.05 -15.00
CA GLN A 125 16.73 -7.33 -16.28
C GLN A 125 18.09 -6.83 -16.82
N ASP A 126 19.19 -7.46 -16.39
CA ASP A 126 20.55 -7.08 -16.77
C ASP A 126 20.86 -5.59 -16.55
N ALA A 127 20.50 -5.06 -15.38
CA ALA A 127 20.71 -3.66 -15.03
C ALA A 127 21.08 -3.48 -13.56
N LEU A 128 21.68 -2.33 -13.22
CA LEU A 128 21.98 -1.92 -11.85
C LEU A 128 21.35 -0.57 -11.52
N LEU A 129 20.73 -0.49 -10.33
CA LEU A 129 20.25 0.78 -9.78
C LEU A 129 21.39 1.54 -9.11
N THR A 130 21.36 2.87 -9.27
CA THR A 130 22.27 3.76 -8.54
C THR A 130 21.82 3.92 -7.08
N THR A 131 22.78 4.25 -6.21
CA THR A 131 22.49 4.61 -4.81
C THR A 131 21.48 5.75 -4.71
N ARG A 132 21.53 6.74 -5.62
CA ARG A 132 20.57 7.88 -5.63
C ARG A 132 19.16 7.42 -5.95
N GLN A 133 18.98 6.57 -6.97
CA GLN A 133 17.68 5.99 -7.29
C GLN A 133 17.10 5.20 -6.13
N LEU A 134 17.90 4.35 -5.48
CA LEU A 134 17.47 3.60 -4.30
C LEU A 134 17.10 4.53 -3.13
N CYS A 135 17.86 5.60 -2.88
CA CYS A 135 17.51 6.61 -1.88
C CYS A 135 16.13 7.23 -2.15
N CYS A 136 15.85 7.63 -3.40
CA CYS A 136 14.59 8.25 -3.78
C CYS A 136 13.41 7.26 -3.77
N LEU A 137 13.62 6.03 -4.25
CA LEU A 137 12.58 4.98 -4.26
C LEU A 137 12.21 4.54 -2.85
N LEU A 138 13.18 4.47 -1.93
CA LEU A 138 12.98 3.96 -0.56
C LEU A 138 12.81 5.07 0.49
N ASN A 139 12.92 6.35 0.09
CA ASN A 139 12.88 7.51 0.99
C ASN A 139 13.92 7.42 2.12
N LEU A 140 15.12 6.98 1.79
CA LEU A 140 16.25 6.79 2.70
C LEU A 140 17.37 7.79 2.41
N THR A 141 18.02 8.30 3.46
CA THR A 141 19.26 9.07 3.28
C THR A 141 20.38 8.17 2.76
N PRO A 142 21.40 8.72 2.06
CA PRO A 142 22.55 7.94 1.61
C PRO A 142 23.23 7.14 2.72
N THR A 143 23.35 7.71 3.93
CA THR A 143 23.92 7.03 5.10
C THR A 143 23.04 5.87 5.56
N ALA A 144 21.72 6.05 5.64
CA ALA A 144 20.80 4.99 6.05
C ALA A 144 20.80 3.83 5.05
N LEU A 145 20.81 4.14 3.75
CA LEU A 145 20.90 3.13 2.69
C LEU A 145 22.23 2.37 2.76
N ARG A 146 23.35 3.07 2.91
CA ARG A 146 24.68 2.46 3.04
C ARG A 146 24.74 1.47 4.21
N ASN A 147 24.28 1.90 5.39
CA ASN A 147 24.29 1.05 6.58
C ASN A 147 23.44 -0.21 6.40
N ARG A 148 22.26 -0.08 5.76
CA ARG A 148 21.39 -1.23 5.45
C ARG A 148 22.06 -2.19 4.46
N LEU A 149 22.62 -1.67 3.36
CA LEU A 149 23.32 -2.48 2.36
C LEU A 149 24.50 -3.24 2.98
N GLN A 150 25.31 -2.58 3.81
CA GLN A 150 26.43 -3.21 4.50
C GLN A 150 25.97 -4.31 5.47
N ALA A 151 24.93 -4.05 6.27
CA ALA A 151 24.38 -5.03 7.21
C ALA A 151 23.79 -6.27 6.51
N LEU A 152 23.23 -6.11 5.32
CA LEU A 152 22.71 -7.22 4.52
C LEU A 152 23.84 -8.00 3.82
N ARG A 153 24.84 -7.30 3.25
CA ARG A 153 26.03 -7.96 2.67
C ARG A 153 26.83 -8.75 3.70
N ALA A 154 26.94 -8.24 4.93
CA ALA A 154 27.58 -8.96 6.03
C ALA A 154 26.87 -10.28 6.38
N ARG A 155 25.59 -10.44 6.02
CA ARG A 155 24.83 -11.69 6.14
C ARG A 155 25.02 -12.63 4.94
N GLY A 156 25.79 -12.24 3.93
CA GLY A 156 26.04 -13.02 2.72
C GLY A 156 25.03 -12.78 1.59
N LEU A 157 24.26 -11.68 1.62
CA LEU A 157 23.32 -11.34 0.54
C LEU A 157 24.03 -10.63 -0.62
N TRP A 158 23.71 -11.03 -1.84
CA TRP A 158 24.15 -10.37 -3.05
C TRP A 158 23.28 -9.14 -3.33
N LEU A 159 23.90 -7.96 -3.30
CA LEU A 159 23.22 -6.67 -3.42
C LEU A 159 23.98 -5.73 -4.36
N PRO A 160 23.97 -6.03 -5.68
CA PRO A 160 24.69 -5.25 -6.66
C PRO A 160 23.98 -3.92 -6.91
N VAL A 161 24.74 -2.83 -6.77
CA VAL A 161 24.28 -1.47 -7.07
C VAL A 161 25.34 -0.79 -7.92
N ALA A 162 24.94 0.15 -8.77
CA ALA A 162 25.89 0.93 -9.54
C ALA A 162 26.84 1.68 -8.58
N GLY A 163 28.14 1.46 -8.73
CA GLY A 163 29.17 1.98 -7.83
C GLY A 163 29.69 1.03 -6.75
N LEU A 164 29.26 -0.24 -6.74
CA LEU A 164 29.75 -1.26 -5.78
C LEU A 164 31.28 -1.45 -5.89
N GLY A 165 31.98 -1.42 -4.76
CA GLY A 165 33.44 -1.53 -4.72
C GLY A 165 33.95 -2.91 -5.11
N LYS A 166 35.18 -2.97 -5.64
CA LYS A 166 35.82 -4.24 -6.08
C LYS A 166 35.82 -5.31 -4.98
N LYS A 167 36.23 -4.96 -3.75
CA LYS A 167 36.25 -5.89 -2.61
C LYS A 167 34.87 -6.51 -2.32
N GLU A 168 33.81 -5.72 -2.42
CA GLU A 168 32.44 -6.19 -2.16
C GLU A 168 31.91 -7.05 -3.30
N ARG A 169 32.36 -6.80 -4.54
CA ARG A 169 32.05 -7.65 -5.69
C ARG A 169 32.72 -9.01 -5.58
N GLU A 170 34.00 -9.04 -5.21
CA GLU A 170 34.76 -10.27 -5.02
C GLU A 170 34.23 -11.12 -3.86
N ALA A 171 33.68 -10.49 -2.82
CA ALA A 171 33.04 -11.19 -1.71
C ALA A 171 31.77 -11.96 -2.14
N GLY A 172 31.09 -11.51 -3.19
CA GLY A 172 29.87 -12.14 -3.71
C GLY A 172 28.72 -12.15 -2.69
N GLY A 173 27.84 -13.13 -2.83
CA GLY A 173 26.69 -13.36 -1.96
C GLY A 173 25.68 -14.26 -2.66
N VAL A 174 24.51 -14.44 -2.02
CA VAL A 174 23.36 -15.15 -2.60
C VAL A 174 22.13 -14.25 -2.65
N PHE A 175 21.18 -14.56 -3.54
CA PHE A 175 19.89 -13.87 -3.57
C PHE A 175 19.10 -14.10 -2.28
N ARG A 176 18.15 -13.20 -2.03
CA ARG A 176 17.25 -13.27 -0.88
C ARG A 176 16.52 -14.59 -0.76
N SER A 177 16.02 -15.14 -1.86
CA SER A 177 15.32 -16.43 -1.87
C SER A 177 16.25 -17.57 -1.46
N SER A 178 17.42 -17.65 -2.07
CA SER A 178 18.46 -18.62 -1.75
C SER A 178 18.90 -18.56 -0.29
N TYR A 179 19.09 -17.35 0.24
CA TYR A 179 19.43 -17.15 1.65
C TYR A 179 18.41 -17.81 2.59
N VAL A 180 17.11 -17.62 2.31
CA VAL A 180 16.04 -18.21 3.14
C VAL A 180 15.94 -19.72 2.92
N LEU A 181 16.02 -20.20 1.67
CA LEU A 181 15.95 -21.64 1.35
C LEU A 181 17.13 -22.42 1.96
N MET A 182 18.34 -21.85 1.95
CA MET A 182 19.51 -22.45 2.60
C MET A 182 19.31 -22.54 4.12
N SER A 183 18.87 -21.43 4.74
CA SER A 183 18.57 -21.40 6.18
C SER A 183 17.49 -22.41 6.55
N ASP A 184 16.52 -22.63 5.66
CA ASP A 184 15.46 -23.61 5.81
C ASP A 184 15.98 -25.05 5.78
N CYS A 185 16.87 -25.38 4.83
CA CYS A 185 17.54 -26.68 4.77
C CYS A 185 18.33 -27.01 6.03
N GLU A 186 18.93 -25.99 6.65
CA GLU A 186 19.74 -26.11 7.87
C GLU A 186 18.89 -26.18 9.15
N GLY A 187 17.55 -26.23 9.03
CA GLY A 187 16.63 -26.26 10.18
C GLY A 187 16.55 -24.92 10.93
N ARG A 188 17.08 -23.83 10.35
CA ARG A 188 17.03 -22.47 10.91
C ARG A 188 15.79 -21.70 10.43
N SER A 189 14.74 -22.40 10.03
CA SER A 189 13.51 -21.85 9.45
C SER A 189 12.66 -21.12 10.50
N GLY A 190 13.06 -19.91 10.87
CA GLY A 190 12.38 -19.08 11.88
C GLY A 190 11.76 -17.81 11.30
N LEU A 191 10.92 -17.17 12.12
CA LEU A 191 10.48 -15.78 11.88
C LEU A 191 11.70 -14.85 11.72
N ASP A 192 12.77 -15.10 12.46
CA ASP A 192 13.98 -14.26 12.50
C ASP A 192 14.67 -14.16 11.14
N VAL A 193 14.97 -15.30 10.49
CA VAL A 193 15.60 -15.35 9.16
C VAL A 193 14.76 -14.61 8.11
N ARG A 194 13.46 -14.84 8.12
CA ARG A 194 12.53 -14.20 7.19
C ARG A 194 12.41 -12.70 7.46
N SER A 195 12.38 -12.30 8.72
CA SER A 195 12.29 -10.90 9.14
C SER A 195 13.53 -10.11 8.73
N ASP A 196 14.71 -10.73 8.76
CA ASP A 196 16.00 -10.14 8.38
C ASP A 196 16.03 -9.74 6.89
N VAL A 197 15.30 -10.47 6.05
CA VAL A 197 15.23 -10.21 4.60
C VAL A 197 13.86 -9.73 4.13
N GLY A 198 12.94 -9.44 5.04
CA GLY A 198 11.62 -8.91 4.72
C GLY A 198 10.71 -9.85 3.93
N MET A 199 10.76 -11.16 4.17
CA MET A 199 9.95 -12.19 3.48
C MET A 199 8.78 -12.68 4.33
N SER A 200 7.56 -12.73 3.79
CA SER A 200 6.40 -13.28 4.49
C SER A 200 6.41 -14.81 4.46
N MET A 201 5.59 -15.44 5.31
CA MET A 201 5.45 -16.91 5.26
C MET A 201 4.83 -17.35 3.93
N ARG A 202 3.90 -16.55 3.38
CA ARG A 202 3.31 -16.77 2.06
C ARG A 202 4.37 -16.76 0.96
N ALA A 203 5.23 -15.72 0.92
CA ALA A 203 6.30 -15.61 -0.06
C ALA A 203 7.33 -16.75 0.06
N LEU A 204 7.63 -17.23 1.28
CA LEU A 204 8.48 -18.42 1.45
C LEU A 204 7.85 -19.66 0.84
N ARG A 205 6.56 -19.93 1.08
CA ARG A 205 5.86 -21.08 0.49
C ARG A 205 5.89 -21.03 -1.03
N GLU A 206 5.61 -19.86 -1.61
CA GLU A 206 5.69 -19.64 -3.05
C GLU A 206 7.12 -19.85 -3.59
N THR A 207 8.14 -19.38 -2.86
CA THR A 207 9.55 -19.58 -3.23
C THR A 207 9.94 -21.05 -3.21
N ARG A 208 9.53 -21.82 -2.19
CA ARG A 208 9.79 -23.27 -2.11
C ARG A 208 9.14 -24.00 -3.29
N TRP A 209 7.92 -23.61 -3.61
CA TRP A 209 7.19 -24.18 -4.74
C TRP A 209 7.86 -23.85 -6.08
N ARG A 210 8.22 -22.57 -6.31
CA ARG A 210 8.97 -22.16 -7.51
C ARG A 210 10.27 -22.95 -7.64
N PHE A 211 11.02 -23.11 -6.54
CA PHE A 211 12.26 -23.89 -6.53
C PHE A 211 12.02 -25.34 -6.95
N ALA A 212 11.02 -26.03 -6.39
CA ALA A 212 10.68 -27.40 -6.78
C ALA A 212 10.33 -27.50 -8.28
N ARG A 213 9.57 -26.54 -8.81
CA ARG A 213 9.24 -26.48 -10.24
C ARG A 213 10.47 -26.26 -11.11
N VAL A 214 11.39 -25.38 -10.70
CA VAL A 214 12.67 -25.15 -11.41
C VAL A 214 13.49 -26.43 -11.45
N LEU A 215 13.57 -27.16 -10.33
CA LEU A 215 14.27 -28.45 -10.29
C LEU A 215 13.63 -29.48 -11.24
N HIS A 216 12.31 -29.63 -11.24
CA HIS A 216 11.62 -30.54 -12.17
C HIS A 216 11.90 -30.16 -13.65
N ARG A 217 11.75 -28.88 -14.02
CA ARG A 217 12.07 -28.41 -15.37
C ARG A 217 13.53 -28.68 -15.76
N TYR A 218 14.44 -28.51 -14.81
CA TYR A 218 15.86 -28.69 -15.03
C TYR A 218 16.27 -30.16 -15.13
N GLN A 219 15.79 -31.02 -14.22
CA GLN A 219 16.16 -32.44 -14.13
C GLN A 219 15.42 -33.31 -15.14
N ASP A 220 14.11 -33.11 -15.28
CA ASP A 220 13.24 -34.03 -16.01
C ASP A 220 13.01 -33.56 -17.46
N LEU A 221 12.98 -32.24 -17.69
CA LEU A 221 12.75 -31.64 -19.02
C LEU A 221 14.02 -31.08 -19.66
N GLY A 222 15.16 -31.07 -18.95
CA GLY A 222 16.43 -30.55 -19.46
C GLY A 222 16.42 -29.06 -19.81
N MET A 223 15.46 -28.28 -19.27
CA MET A 223 15.31 -26.86 -19.58
C MET A 223 16.36 -26.02 -18.83
N ALA A 224 16.92 -25.02 -19.50
CA ALA A 224 17.80 -24.04 -18.86
C ALA A 224 17.03 -23.13 -17.87
N PRO A 225 17.68 -22.60 -16.83
CA PRO A 225 17.07 -21.59 -15.96
C PRO A 225 16.70 -20.34 -16.75
N ASP A 226 15.55 -19.74 -16.43
CA ASP A 226 15.06 -18.55 -17.14
C ASP A 226 15.76 -17.25 -16.69
N ASP A 227 16.24 -17.22 -15.44
CA ASP A 227 16.84 -16.03 -14.84
C ASP A 227 18.02 -16.37 -13.89
N PRO A 228 18.77 -15.35 -13.42
CA PRO A 228 19.91 -15.56 -12.51
C PRO A 228 19.56 -16.19 -11.15
N GLU A 229 18.36 -15.96 -10.64
CA GLU A 229 17.90 -16.53 -9.37
C GLU A 229 17.71 -18.04 -9.53
N GLU A 230 17.04 -18.47 -10.60
CA GLU A 230 16.90 -19.89 -10.91
C GLU A 230 18.24 -20.58 -11.18
N ALA A 231 19.14 -19.90 -11.88
CA ALA A 231 20.50 -20.40 -12.12
C ALA A 231 21.28 -20.58 -10.80
N GLU A 232 21.14 -19.63 -9.87
CA GLU A 232 21.74 -19.73 -8.53
C GLU A 232 21.14 -20.90 -7.74
N TRP A 233 19.82 -21.10 -7.77
CA TRP A 233 19.17 -22.23 -7.12
C TRP A 233 19.69 -23.59 -7.63
N ILE A 234 19.82 -23.75 -8.94
CA ILE A 234 20.37 -24.98 -9.54
C ILE A 234 21.84 -25.18 -9.11
N ALA A 235 22.64 -24.12 -9.08
CA ALA A 235 24.03 -24.19 -8.63
C ALA A 235 24.15 -24.58 -7.14
N LEU A 236 23.29 -24.02 -6.28
CA LEU A 236 23.24 -24.35 -4.85
C LEU A 236 22.73 -25.77 -4.61
N TRP A 237 21.76 -26.23 -5.41
CA TRP A 237 21.29 -27.62 -5.36
C TRP A 237 22.38 -28.61 -5.80
N ARG A 238 23.09 -28.35 -6.91
CA ARG A 238 24.23 -29.17 -7.38
C ARG A 238 25.33 -29.29 -6.34
N THR A 239 25.56 -28.24 -5.56
CA THR A 239 26.54 -28.20 -4.46
C THR A 239 25.98 -28.70 -3.13
N LYS A 240 24.76 -29.26 -3.12
CA LYS A 240 24.05 -29.81 -1.95
C LYS A 240 23.81 -28.79 -0.82
N ARG A 241 23.85 -27.49 -1.14
CA ARG A 241 23.47 -26.41 -0.21
C ARG A 241 21.96 -26.18 -0.17
N LEU A 242 21.25 -26.63 -1.21
CA LEU A 242 19.80 -26.78 -1.23
C LEU A 242 19.41 -28.25 -1.40
N SER A 243 18.35 -28.68 -0.71
CA SER A 243 17.83 -30.05 -0.79
C SER A 243 16.56 -30.10 -1.66
N PRO A 244 16.33 -31.20 -2.43
CA PRO A 244 15.06 -31.41 -3.11
C PRO A 244 13.87 -31.47 -2.12
N ASN A 245 14.13 -31.83 -0.86
CA ASN A 245 13.12 -32.01 0.18
C ASN A 245 12.70 -30.71 0.88
N VAL A 246 13.09 -29.55 0.36
CA VAL A 246 12.67 -28.24 0.90
C VAL A 246 11.15 -28.08 0.73
N GLY A 247 10.40 -28.49 1.75
CA GLY A 247 8.96 -28.28 1.88
C GLY A 247 8.07 -29.07 0.92
N VAL A 248 8.59 -30.12 0.30
CA VAL A 248 7.85 -30.95 -0.66
C VAL A 248 7.04 -32.02 0.08
N ILE A 249 5.84 -31.66 0.53
CA ILE A 249 4.70 -32.54 0.29
C ILE A 249 4.24 -32.13 -1.12
N VAL A 250 4.76 -32.76 -2.17
CA VAL A 250 4.01 -32.81 -3.44
C VAL A 250 2.80 -33.66 -3.11
N SER A 251 1.72 -33.02 -2.70
CA SER A 251 0.39 -33.56 -2.92
C SER A 251 -0.25 -32.64 -3.94
N ASN A 252 -0.27 -33.18 -5.16
CA ASN A 252 -0.91 -32.71 -6.38
C ASN A 252 -0.28 -31.47 -7.00
N GLU A 253 0.37 -31.73 -8.14
CA GLU A 253 0.70 -30.80 -9.22
C GLU A 253 -0.12 -29.52 -9.13
N GLU A 254 0.54 -28.37 -8.94
CA GLU A 254 -0.11 -27.15 -9.41
C GLU A 254 -0.17 -27.27 -10.94
N PRO A 255 -1.35 -27.21 -11.56
CA PRO A 255 -1.46 -27.22 -13.01
C PRO A 255 -0.55 -26.14 -13.60
N ALA A 256 0.02 -26.47 -14.76
CA ALA A 256 0.89 -25.57 -15.50
C ALA A 256 0.23 -24.20 -15.60
N THR A 257 0.99 -23.13 -15.34
CA THR A 257 0.42 -21.77 -15.38
C THR A 257 -0.24 -21.55 -16.75
N PRO A 258 -1.56 -21.31 -16.80
CA PRO A 258 -2.26 -21.24 -18.07
C PRO A 258 -1.70 -20.08 -18.89
N ARG A 259 -1.38 -20.35 -20.16
CA ARG A 259 -0.77 -19.35 -21.06
C ARG A 259 -1.81 -18.77 -22.02
N THR A 260 -2.93 -19.43 -22.19
CA THR A 260 -4.05 -18.94 -22.99
C THR A 260 -5.32 -18.90 -22.16
N TRP A 261 -6.30 -18.10 -22.60
CA TRP A 261 -7.63 -18.11 -21.98
C TRP A 261 -8.26 -19.51 -22.05
N SER A 262 -7.98 -20.30 -23.10
CA SER A 262 -8.47 -21.68 -23.21
C SER A 262 -7.96 -22.51 -22.04
N ASP A 263 -6.64 -22.50 -21.82
CA ASP A 263 -5.99 -23.25 -20.74
C ASP A 263 -6.58 -22.86 -19.38
N LEU A 264 -6.72 -21.55 -19.12
CA LEU A 264 -7.30 -21.06 -17.88
C LEU A 264 -8.76 -21.49 -17.76
N SER A 265 -9.54 -21.40 -18.84
CA SER A 265 -10.96 -21.74 -18.81
C SER A 265 -11.19 -23.23 -18.56
N ASP A 266 -10.35 -24.09 -19.11
CA ASP A 266 -10.39 -25.53 -18.91
C ASP A 266 -10.01 -25.89 -17.46
N GLU A 267 -8.95 -25.27 -16.94
CA GLU A 267 -8.54 -25.40 -15.53
C GLU A 267 -9.66 -24.95 -14.59
N LEU A 268 -10.26 -23.79 -14.82
CA LEU A 268 -11.35 -23.26 -13.98
C LEU A 268 -12.62 -24.13 -14.06
N ALA A 269 -12.90 -24.73 -15.21
CA ALA A 269 -14.01 -25.66 -15.36
C ALA A 269 -13.77 -26.96 -14.56
N GLN A 270 -12.55 -27.50 -14.60
CA GLN A 270 -12.19 -28.76 -13.94
C GLN A 270 -12.00 -28.60 -12.43
N ASP A 271 -11.20 -27.62 -12.00
CA ASP A 271 -10.78 -27.48 -10.61
C ASP A 271 -11.81 -26.73 -9.76
N PHE A 272 -12.52 -25.77 -10.35
CA PHE A 272 -13.50 -24.93 -9.64
C PHE A 272 -14.95 -25.23 -10.03
N GLY A 273 -15.19 -26.14 -10.98
CA GLY A 273 -16.53 -26.51 -11.42
C GLY A 273 -17.29 -25.35 -12.09
N PHE A 274 -16.57 -24.45 -12.77
CA PHE A 274 -17.21 -23.25 -13.33
C PHE A 274 -18.09 -23.56 -14.54
N SER A 275 -19.34 -23.10 -14.48
CA SER A 275 -20.24 -23.13 -15.63
C SER A 275 -19.78 -22.15 -16.71
N PRO A 276 -20.22 -22.29 -17.97
CA PRO A 276 -19.90 -21.33 -19.03
C PRO A 276 -20.27 -19.88 -18.70
N VAL A 277 -21.30 -19.67 -17.85
CA VAL A 277 -21.70 -18.34 -17.39
C VAL A 277 -20.66 -17.76 -16.42
N ARG A 278 -20.18 -18.55 -15.46
CA ARG A 278 -19.14 -18.14 -14.50
C ARG A 278 -17.81 -17.86 -15.20
N LEU A 279 -17.45 -18.67 -16.20
CA LEU A 279 -16.26 -18.43 -17.01
C LEU A 279 -16.33 -17.09 -17.77
N ARG A 280 -17.50 -16.72 -18.31
CA ARG A 280 -17.68 -15.39 -18.92
C ARG A 280 -17.53 -14.27 -17.89
N ALA A 281 -18.15 -14.40 -16.71
CA ALA A 281 -18.00 -13.40 -15.66
C ALA A 281 -16.52 -13.21 -15.24
N VAL A 282 -15.76 -14.30 -15.07
CA VAL A 282 -14.31 -14.20 -14.82
C VAL A 282 -13.60 -13.50 -15.97
N ARG A 283 -13.93 -13.85 -17.22
CA ARG A 283 -13.32 -13.23 -18.40
C ARG A 283 -13.53 -11.72 -18.42
N ASP A 284 -14.75 -11.26 -18.16
CA ASP A 284 -15.09 -9.83 -18.15
C ASP A 284 -14.25 -9.08 -17.10
N VAL A 285 -14.09 -9.68 -15.91
CA VAL A 285 -13.24 -9.14 -14.82
C VAL A 285 -11.76 -9.09 -15.21
N LEU A 286 -11.28 -10.11 -15.93
CA LEU A 286 -9.90 -10.12 -16.42
C LEU A 286 -9.69 -9.06 -17.50
N GLU A 287 -10.66 -8.86 -18.38
CA GLU A 287 -10.60 -7.84 -19.43
C GLU A 287 -10.57 -6.44 -18.80
N GLU A 288 -11.42 -6.14 -17.83
CA GLU A 288 -11.38 -4.87 -17.05
C GLU A 288 -10.01 -4.66 -16.36
N TYR A 289 -9.45 -5.73 -15.82
CA TYR A 289 -8.13 -5.65 -15.21
C TYR A 289 -7.01 -5.39 -16.23
N LEU A 290 -7.04 -6.06 -17.38
CA LEU A 290 -6.08 -5.82 -18.46
C LEU A 290 -6.20 -4.40 -19.00
N GLU A 291 -7.41 -3.83 -19.07
CA GLU A 291 -7.62 -2.42 -19.37
C GLU A 291 -6.97 -1.51 -18.33
N THR A 292 -7.09 -1.84 -17.03
CA THR A 292 -6.40 -1.11 -15.96
C THR A 292 -4.86 -1.15 -16.13
N LYS A 293 -4.29 -2.25 -16.65
CA LYS A 293 -2.86 -2.31 -16.98
C LYS A 293 -2.49 -1.39 -18.15
N ARG A 294 -3.35 -1.33 -19.17
CA ARG A 294 -3.21 -0.45 -20.35
C ARG A 294 -3.47 1.02 -20.05
N TYR A 295 -4.00 1.34 -18.86
CA TYR A 295 -4.23 2.71 -18.42
C TYR A 295 -2.96 3.53 -18.63
N PRO A 296 -2.98 4.54 -19.54
CA PRO A 296 -1.80 5.33 -19.83
C PRO A 296 -1.31 6.00 -18.57
N ARG A 297 -0.05 5.75 -18.20
CA ARG A 297 0.58 6.38 -17.05
C ARG A 297 2.04 6.74 -17.32
N PRO A 298 2.57 7.83 -16.75
CA PRO A 298 3.97 8.22 -16.90
C PRO A 298 4.94 7.20 -16.29
N ASP A 299 6.16 7.12 -16.82
CA ASP A 299 7.27 6.40 -16.19
C ASP A 299 7.37 6.79 -14.70
N GLY A 300 7.74 5.85 -13.84
CA GLY A 300 7.75 6.10 -12.39
C GLY A 300 6.38 6.09 -11.67
N SER A 301 5.27 5.97 -12.39
CA SER A 301 3.91 5.94 -11.81
C SER A 301 3.30 4.53 -11.66
N VAL A 302 2.53 4.34 -10.60
CA VAL A 302 1.71 3.14 -10.31
C VAL A 302 0.23 3.44 -10.51
N ILE A 303 -0.59 2.41 -10.73
CA ILE A 303 -2.05 2.49 -10.55
C ILE A 303 -2.39 2.00 -9.14
N PHE A 304 -3.07 2.84 -8.36
CA PHE A 304 -3.49 2.55 -7.00
C PHE A 304 -4.99 2.77 -6.85
N TRP A 305 -5.68 1.90 -6.12
CA TRP A 305 -7.11 2.09 -5.84
C TRP A 305 -7.31 2.97 -4.62
N ALA A 306 -7.75 4.20 -4.85
CA ALA A 306 -8.02 5.17 -3.81
C ALA A 306 -9.53 5.31 -3.56
N ILE A 307 -9.90 5.95 -2.44
CA ILE A 307 -11.29 6.18 -2.09
C ILE A 307 -11.82 7.29 -2.99
N SER A 308 -12.93 7.05 -3.67
CA SER A 308 -13.58 8.06 -4.50
C SER A 308 -13.91 9.31 -3.69
N SER A 309 -13.77 10.48 -4.30
CA SER A 309 -14.14 11.75 -3.67
C SER A 309 -15.60 11.76 -3.27
N ASP A 310 -16.48 11.08 -4.01
CA ASP A 310 -17.93 11.15 -3.85
C ASP A 310 -18.45 10.33 -2.65
N GLU A 311 -17.58 9.58 -1.99
CA GLU A 311 -17.96 8.79 -0.82
C GLU A 311 -18.23 9.67 0.41
N PRO A 312 -19.39 9.51 1.09
CA PRO A 312 -19.74 10.30 2.25
C PRO A 312 -18.93 9.94 3.49
N ALA A 313 -18.80 10.89 4.41
CA ALA A 313 -18.09 10.69 5.67
C ALA A 313 -18.79 9.65 6.57
N GLY A 314 -18.00 8.83 7.26
CA GLY A 314 -18.51 7.87 8.26
C GLY A 314 -18.89 6.49 7.71
N LYS A 315 -18.89 6.31 6.38
CA LYS A 315 -18.91 4.97 5.78
C LYS A 315 -17.61 4.25 6.21
N PRO A 316 -17.68 3.01 6.71
CA PRO A 316 -16.46 2.32 7.06
C PRO A 316 -15.66 2.03 5.79
N LEU A 317 -14.32 2.08 5.91
CA LEU A 317 -13.42 2.07 4.75
C LEU A 317 -13.54 0.81 3.86
N ASP A 318 -14.16 -0.28 4.35
CA ASP A 318 -14.52 -1.46 3.54
C ASP A 318 -15.61 -1.19 2.52
N ALA A 319 -16.56 -0.33 2.86
CA ALA A 319 -17.74 -0.10 2.05
C ALA A 319 -17.57 1.08 1.08
N CYS A 320 -16.49 1.86 1.21
CA CYS A 320 -16.18 2.96 0.30
C CYS A 320 -15.88 2.45 -1.11
N ARG A 321 -16.50 3.05 -2.13
CA ARG A 321 -16.14 2.84 -3.53
C ARG A 321 -14.69 3.22 -3.75
N LEU A 322 -13.97 2.30 -4.36
CA LEU A 322 -12.59 2.49 -4.77
C LEU A 322 -12.54 2.80 -6.25
N MET A 323 -11.56 3.61 -6.67
CA MET A 323 -11.31 3.90 -8.07
C MET A 323 -9.80 3.87 -8.36
N PRO A 324 -9.38 3.33 -9.52
CA PRO A 324 -7.99 3.33 -9.91
C PRO A 324 -7.53 4.76 -10.23
N ILE A 325 -6.37 5.14 -9.69
CA ILE A 325 -5.70 6.42 -9.94
C ILE A 325 -4.22 6.21 -10.25
N SER A 326 -3.67 7.01 -11.14
CA SER A 326 -2.22 7.04 -11.43
C SER A 326 -1.48 7.90 -10.40
N LEU A 327 -0.43 7.37 -9.80
CA LEU A 327 0.36 8.02 -8.75
C LEU A 327 1.86 7.97 -9.05
N GLY A 328 2.52 9.14 -9.10
CA GLY A 328 3.94 9.30 -9.38
C GLY A 328 4.83 8.96 -8.17
N LEU A 329 5.21 7.69 -8.02
CA LEU A 329 6.09 7.26 -6.91
C LEU A 329 7.53 7.73 -7.10
N PHE A 330 7.97 7.88 -8.34
CA PHE A 330 9.31 8.29 -8.73
C PHE A 330 9.23 9.23 -9.93
N GLU A 331 9.96 10.33 -9.88
CA GLU A 331 10.20 11.22 -11.03
C GLU A 331 11.71 11.43 -11.16
N GLU A 332 12.22 11.60 -12.38
CA GLU A 332 13.65 11.86 -12.59
C GLU A 332 14.12 13.13 -11.85
N ALA A 333 13.25 14.14 -11.73
CA ALA A 333 13.51 15.34 -10.93
C ALA A 333 13.74 15.05 -9.43
N ASP A 334 13.26 13.90 -8.90
CA ASP A 334 13.58 13.46 -7.53
C ASP A 334 15.09 13.19 -7.39
N LEU A 335 15.81 12.91 -8.49
CA LEU A 335 17.25 12.64 -8.48
C LEU A 335 18.11 13.90 -8.43
N ASP A 336 17.60 15.07 -8.81
CA ASP A 336 18.40 16.30 -8.88
C ASP A 336 18.69 16.88 -7.49
N GLY A 337 17.88 16.51 -6.49
CA GLY A 337 17.90 17.14 -5.17
C GLY A 337 17.43 18.60 -5.26
N SER A 338 17.76 19.40 -4.25
CA SER A 338 17.57 20.85 -4.30
C SER A 338 18.92 21.56 -4.30
N PRO A 339 19.01 22.85 -4.68
CA PRO A 339 20.25 23.62 -4.58
C PRO A 339 20.90 23.53 -3.19
N ASP A 340 20.08 23.48 -2.12
CA ASP A 340 20.52 23.37 -0.73
C ASP A 340 20.70 21.91 -0.23
N ASN A 341 20.37 20.92 -1.06
CA ASN A 341 20.46 19.50 -0.76
C ASN A 341 20.76 18.64 -2.01
N PRO A 342 21.86 18.92 -2.73
CA PRO A 342 22.18 18.23 -3.99
C PRO A 342 22.54 16.76 -3.77
N GLU A 343 22.99 16.39 -2.57
CA GLU A 343 23.38 15.02 -2.21
C GLU A 343 22.24 14.22 -1.56
N LEU A 344 21.02 14.77 -1.47
CA LEU A 344 19.86 14.12 -0.84
C LEU A 344 20.09 13.71 0.62
N ASN A 345 21.02 14.39 1.31
CA ASN A 345 21.30 14.18 2.73
C ASN A 345 20.10 14.56 3.62
N ARG A 346 19.26 15.50 3.17
CA ARG A 346 18.00 15.89 3.83
C ARG A 346 16.81 15.24 3.15
N MET A 347 16.51 14.01 3.54
CA MET A 347 15.39 13.25 2.97
C MET A 347 14.00 13.78 3.40
N SER A 348 13.94 14.66 4.39
CA SER A 348 12.67 15.23 4.87
C SER A 348 11.94 16.04 3.79
N ASP A 349 12.68 16.75 2.94
CA ASP A 349 12.06 17.64 1.95
C ASP A 349 11.48 16.82 0.80
N LEU A 350 12.22 15.82 0.31
CA LEU A 350 11.72 14.87 -0.67
C LEU A 350 10.47 14.13 -0.15
N LYS A 351 10.47 13.68 1.12
CA LYS A 351 9.29 13.05 1.73
C LYS A 351 8.07 13.97 1.72
N ARG A 352 8.25 15.25 2.05
CA ARG A 352 7.17 16.26 2.02
C ARG A 352 6.67 16.53 0.60
N GLN A 353 7.58 16.66 -0.35
CA GLN A 353 7.27 16.81 -1.77
C GLN A 353 6.45 15.62 -2.28
N LYS A 354 6.88 14.38 -2.02
CA LYS A 354 6.14 13.17 -2.42
C LYS A 354 4.77 13.08 -1.76
N ILE A 355 4.64 13.41 -0.47
CA ILE A 355 3.34 13.44 0.20
C ILE A 355 2.39 14.41 -0.50
N LEU A 356 2.86 15.63 -0.79
CA LEU A 356 2.05 16.64 -1.48
C LEU A 356 1.70 16.18 -2.89
N ARG A 357 2.67 15.71 -3.68
CA ARG A 357 2.48 15.18 -5.04
C ARG A 357 1.39 14.12 -5.07
N LEU A 358 1.54 13.04 -4.31
CA LEU A 358 0.61 11.90 -4.33
C LEU A 358 -0.81 12.30 -3.89
N THR A 359 -0.94 13.17 -2.89
CA THR A 359 -2.26 13.62 -2.42
C THR A 359 -2.92 14.56 -3.41
N THR A 360 -2.17 15.48 -4.02
CA THR A 360 -2.69 16.36 -5.08
C THR A 360 -3.07 15.59 -6.35
N GLU A 361 -2.27 14.62 -6.77
CA GLU A 361 -2.57 13.72 -7.90
C GLU A 361 -3.86 12.94 -7.68
N ALA A 362 -4.05 12.38 -6.48
CA ALA A 362 -5.29 11.70 -6.12
C ALA A 362 -6.49 12.64 -6.21
N LYS A 363 -6.40 13.85 -5.61
CA LYS A 363 -7.49 14.83 -5.64
C LYS A 363 -7.87 15.24 -7.06
N ARG A 364 -6.88 15.47 -7.93
CA ARG A 364 -7.09 15.82 -9.35
C ARG A 364 -7.87 14.74 -10.12
N GLN A 365 -7.73 13.48 -9.71
CA GLN A 365 -8.41 12.34 -10.31
C GLN A 365 -9.73 11.99 -9.61
N GLY A 366 -10.23 12.85 -8.70
CA GLY A 366 -11.49 12.61 -7.99
C GLY A 366 -11.39 11.54 -6.90
N ALA A 367 -10.22 11.39 -6.26
CA ALA A 367 -10.01 10.45 -5.18
C ALA A 367 -9.22 11.05 -4.02
N TYR A 368 -9.24 10.38 -2.87
CA TYR A 368 -8.47 10.78 -1.70
C TYR A 368 -7.67 9.63 -1.09
N LEU A 369 -6.45 9.96 -0.65
CA LEU A 369 -5.59 9.05 0.10
C LEU A 369 -5.76 9.21 1.60
N THR A 370 -5.48 8.15 2.34
CA THR A 370 -5.42 8.10 3.80
C THR A 370 -3.97 8.07 4.29
N TYR A 371 -3.75 8.27 5.59
CA TYR A 371 -2.42 8.07 6.21
C TYR A 371 -1.90 6.64 6.05
N ALA A 372 -2.78 5.64 6.01
CA ALA A 372 -2.39 4.25 5.82
C ALA A 372 -1.89 4.03 4.38
N ASP A 373 -2.56 4.62 3.39
CA ASP A 373 -2.16 4.53 1.98
C ASP A 373 -0.80 5.18 1.77
N LEU A 374 -0.59 6.42 2.27
CA LEU A 374 0.72 7.08 2.19
C LEU A 374 1.82 6.29 2.93
N SER A 375 1.48 5.66 4.05
CA SER A 375 2.41 4.83 4.79
C SER A 375 2.89 3.63 3.97
N TYR A 376 1.95 2.98 3.29
CA TYR A 376 2.26 1.88 2.37
C TYR A 376 3.01 2.36 1.13
N LEU A 377 2.53 3.39 0.43
CA LEU A 377 3.15 3.88 -0.80
C LEU A 377 4.59 4.34 -0.59
N LEU A 378 4.85 5.08 0.49
CA LEU A 378 6.18 5.65 0.76
C LEU A 378 7.07 4.76 1.66
N GLY A 379 6.50 3.72 2.27
CA GLY A 379 7.21 2.89 3.26
C GLY A 379 7.57 3.67 4.52
N ILE A 380 6.79 4.67 4.91
CA ILE A 380 7.06 5.54 6.07
C ILE A 380 5.97 5.33 7.11
N HIS A 381 6.31 5.31 8.39
CA HIS A 381 5.32 5.14 9.45
C HIS A 381 4.26 6.25 9.42
N SER A 382 2.97 5.92 9.61
CA SER A 382 1.87 6.88 9.50
C SER A 382 2.02 8.12 10.39
N GLU A 383 2.61 7.96 11.58
CA GLU A 383 2.88 9.09 12.49
C GLU A 383 3.99 10.01 11.98
N ALA A 384 4.99 9.45 11.29
CA ALA A 384 6.02 10.26 10.63
C ALA A 384 5.46 11.00 9.41
N ILE A 385 4.57 10.36 8.63
CA ILE A 385 3.80 11.05 7.56
C ILE A 385 3.03 12.23 8.15
N ARG A 386 2.31 12.01 9.26
CA ARG A 386 1.59 13.08 9.96
C ARG A 386 2.52 14.20 10.41
N GLY A 387 3.67 13.86 11.00
CA GLY A 387 4.69 14.83 11.38
C GLY A 387 5.20 15.67 10.19
N HIS A 388 5.43 15.05 9.02
CA HIS A 388 5.83 15.77 7.81
C HIS A 388 4.75 16.73 7.29
N ILE A 389 3.48 16.38 7.48
CA ILE A 389 2.32 17.17 7.07
C ILE A 389 2.06 18.34 8.03
N GLU A 390 2.17 18.12 9.33
CA GLU A 390 1.89 19.12 10.38
C GLU A 390 3.09 20.04 10.66
N ARG A 391 4.31 19.68 10.22
CA ARG A 391 5.52 20.50 10.37
C ARG A 391 5.38 21.85 9.67
N ASP A 392 5.80 22.90 10.36
CA ASP A 392 5.80 24.30 9.89
C ASP A 392 6.75 24.53 8.68
N PRO A 393 6.29 25.18 7.59
CA PRO A 393 4.88 25.51 7.30
C PRO A 393 4.06 24.26 6.95
N PRO A 394 2.84 24.08 7.49
CA PRO A 394 2.07 22.85 7.28
C PRO A 394 1.78 22.59 5.80
N LEU A 395 1.81 21.31 5.40
CA LEU A 395 1.42 20.93 4.04
C LEU A 395 -0.10 20.94 3.88
N ALA A 396 -0.57 21.61 2.83
CA ALA A 396 -1.94 21.55 2.34
C ALA A 396 -2.22 20.23 1.59
N ALA A 397 -1.93 19.09 2.22
CA ALA A 397 -2.14 17.77 1.66
C ALA A 397 -3.64 17.38 1.74
N PRO A 398 -4.34 17.21 0.59
CA PRO A 398 -5.76 16.83 0.55
C PRO A 398 -5.94 15.34 0.86
N LEU A 399 -6.00 15.03 2.15
CA LEU A 399 -6.27 13.67 2.63
C LEU A 399 -7.76 13.45 2.81
N HIS A 400 -8.21 12.21 2.64
CA HIS A 400 -9.61 11.82 2.88
C HIS A 400 -10.07 12.25 4.27
N GLY A 401 -9.20 12.08 5.27
CA GLY A 401 -9.48 12.48 6.65
C GLY A 401 -9.62 13.99 6.91
N ARG A 402 -9.04 14.83 6.04
CA ARG A 402 -9.10 16.29 6.14
C ARG A 402 -10.22 16.87 5.30
N GLU A 403 -10.39 16.36 4.08
CA GLU A 403 -11.38 16.87 3.12
C GLU A 403 -12.80 16.40 3.46
N ARG A 404 -12.96 15.21 4.04
CA ARG A 404 -14.23 14.67 4.52
C ARG A 404 -14.39 14.75 6.05
N ASP A 405 -13.51 15.52 6.72
CA ASP A 405 -13.57 15.86 8.16
C ASP A 405 -13.59 14.64 9.12
N ILE A 406 -12.95 13.53 8.72
CA ILE A 406 -12.82 12.28 9.51
C ILE A 406 -11.69 12.38 10.58
N GLY A 407 -10.87 13.44 10.58
CA GLY A 407 -9.87 13.74 11.61
C GLY A 407 -10.04 15.14 12.23
N ARG A 408 -9.94 15.24 13.57
CA ARG A 408 -10.34 16.40 14.41
C ARG A 408 -11.82 16.80 14.33
N GLY A 409 -12.70 15.95 13.78
CA GLY A 409 -14.14 16.20 13.66
C GLY A 409 -14.92 16.43 14.96
N VAL A 410 -14.28 16.42 16.14
CA VAL A 410 -14.88 16.92 17.38
C VAL A 410 -14.50 18.38 17.60
N SER A 411 -13.20 18.72 17.56
CA SER A 411 -12.70 20.08 17.82
C SER A 411 -13.00 21.07 16.69
N HIS A 412 -13.03 20.61 15.43
CA HIS A 412 -13.33 21.49 14.30
C HIS A 412 -14.84 21.75 14.17
N LYS A 413 -15.67 20.71 14.35
CA LYS A 413 -17.14 20.87 14.48
C LYS A 413 -17.51 21.74 15.68
N GLU A 414 -16.83 21.54 16.81
CA GLU A 414 -17.00 22.39 18.00
C GLU A 414 -16.78 23.86 17.66
N LYS A 415 -15.73 24.18 16.89
CA LYS A 415 -15.45 25.56 16.51
C LYS A 415 -16.51 26.16 15.58
N ILE A 416 -17.02 25.39 14.61
CA ILE A 416 -18.08 25.83 13.71
C ILE A 416 -19.38 26.10 14.47
N ILE A 417 -19.78 25.17 15.33
CA ILE A 417 -20.98 25.30 16.17
C ILE A 417 -20.81 26.48 17.14
N GLU A 418 -19.63 26.64 17.73
CA GLU A 418 -19.30 27.78 18.58
C GLU A 418 -19.46 29.12 17.84
N LEU A 419 -18.90 29.25 16.63
CA LEU A 419 -19.03 30.47 15.81
C LEU A 419 -20.50 30.77 15.48
N TYR A 420 -21.27 29.74 15.13
CA TYR A 420 -22.71 29.89 14.88
C TYR A 420 -23.46 30.37 16.13
N LEU A 421 -23.19 29.76 17.29
CA LEU A 421 -23.75 30.17 18.57
C LEU A 421 -23.36 31.61 18.92
N GLN A 422 -22.13 32.03 18.59
CA GLN A 422 -21.62 33.41 18.74
C GLN A 422 -22.17 34.42 17.72
N MET A 423 -23.29 34.11 17.07
CA MET A 423 -24.02 35.01 16.16
C MET A 423 -23.31 35.29 14.81
N HIS A 424 -22.28 34.54 14.43
CA HIS A 424 -21.72 34.65 13.07
C HIS A 424 -22.67 34.13 12.00
N THR A 425 -22.72 34.81 10.85
CA THR A 425 -23.51 34.33 9.70
C THR A 425 -22.85 33.12 9.05
N GLU A 426 -23.62 32.29 8.36
CA GLU A 426 -23.06 31.12 7.66
C GLU A 426 -21.97 31.53 6.66
N THR A 427 -22.16 32.65 5.95
CA THR A 427 -21.16 33.23 5.03
C THR A 427 -19.86 33.63 5.75
N GLU A 428 -19.95 34.21 6.95
CA GLU A 428 -18.76 34.51 7.78
C GLU A 428 -18.06 33.24 8.24
N ILE A 429 -18.82 32.21 8.62
CA ILE A 429 -18.29 30.91 9.04
C ILE A 429 -17.57 30.23 7.87
N VAL A 430 -18.17 30.22 6.68
CA VAL A 430 -17.54 29.73 5.43
C VAL A 430 -16.21 30.45 5.20
N THR A 431 -16.22 31.79 5.25
CA THR A 431 -15.03 32.61 5.00
C THR A 431 -13.91 32.34 6.03
N ARG A 432 -14.27 32.15 7.31
CA ARG A 432 -13.29 31.96 8.39
C ARG A 432 -12.76 30.54 8.52
N THR A 433 -13.55 29.55 8.11
CA THR A 433 -13.23 28.13 8.33
C THR A 433 -12.89 27.39 7.05
N GLY A 434 -13.20 27.94 5.87
CA GLY A 434 -12.98 27.32 4.57
C GLY A 434 -13.96 26.18 4.25
N HIS A 435 -15.02 26.00 5.04
CA HIS A 435 -16.01 24.95 4.84
C HIS A 435 -17.06 25.30 3.79
N SER A 436 -17.65 24.28 3.17
CA SER A 436 -18.83 24.45 2.34
C SER A 436 -20.08 24.73 3.20
N TYR A 437 -21.07 25.41 2.61
CA TYR A 437 -22.37 25.63 3.25
C TYR A 437 -23.03 24.30 3.67
N GLU A 438 -22.94 23.27 2.83
CA GLU A 438 -23.50 21.94 3.10
C GLU A 438 -22.85 21.26 4.31
N SER A 439 -21.52 21.38 4.46
CA SER A 439 -20.80 20.86 5.63
C SER A 439 -21.27 21.54 6.93
N ILE A 440 -21.41 22.88 6.91
CA ILE A 440 -21.84 23.67 8.07
C ILE A 440 -23.26 23.27 8.46
N GLU A 441 -24.17 23.20 7.49
CA GLU A 441 -25.57 22.84 7.75
C GLU A 441 -25.68 21.44 8.38
N ASN A 442 -24.93 20.47 7.87
CA ASN A 442 -24.88 19.12 8.44
C ASN A 442 -24.40 19.12 9.91
N TYR A 443 -23.43 19.95 10.27
CA TYR A 443 -22.96 20.08 11.67
C TYR A 443 -24.01 20.70 12.58
N LEU A 444 -24.72 21.72 12.09
CA LEU A 444 -25.78 22.38 12.84
C LEU A 444 -26.97 21.43 13.06
N ARG A 445 -27.35 20.64 12.05
CA ARG A 445 -28.39 19.61 12.19
C ARG A 445 -27.99 18.53 13.20
N GLU A 446 -26.76 18.05 13.14
CA GLU A 446 -26.24 17.04 14.08
C GLU A 446 -26.25 17.57 15.52
N PHE A 447 -25.84 18.82 15.72
CA PHE A 447 -25.88 19.50 17.01
C PHE A 447 -27.32 19.73 17.51
N ALA A 448 -28.22 20.17 16.63
CA ALA A 448 -29.63 20.39 16.95
C ALA A 448 -30.31 19.11 17.46
N ALA A 449 -30.06 17.97 16.82
CA ALA A 449 -30.59 16.68 17.25
C ALA A 449 -30.11 16.32 18.69
N VAL A 450 -28.82 16.53 18.99
CA VAL A 450 -28.29 16.29 20.34
C VAL A 450 -28.87 17.27 21.36
N PHE A 451 -29.02 18.54 21.00
CA PHE A 451 -29.62 19.57 21.86
C PHE A 451 -31.07 19.23 22.22
N VAL A 452 -31.92 18.88 21.25
CA VAL A 452 -33.33 18.55 21.50
C VAL A 452 -33.47 17.30 22.38
N LEU A 453 -32.65 16.27 22.15
CA LEU A 453 -32.68 15.06 22.99
C LEU A 453 -32.20 15.34 24.42
N TRP A 454 -31.21 16.22 24.59
CA TRP A 454 -30.79 16.68 25.91
C TRP A 454 -31.87 17.48 26.63
N GLU A 455 -32.56 18.38 25.92
CA GLU A 455 -33.67 19.18 26.45
C GLU A 455 -34.84 18.29 26.90
N ARG A 456 -35.06 17.15 26.24
CA ARG A 456 -36.01 16.09 26.63
C ARG A 456 -35.54 15.25 27.84
N GLY A 457 -34.42 15.59 28.46
CA GLY A 457 -33.90 14.92 29.66
C GLY A 457 -33.19 13.59 29.41
N MET A 458 -32.78 13.29 28.16
CA MET A 458 -32.13 12.01 27.87
C MET A 458 -30.66 11.97 28.31
N PRO A 459 -30.18 10.86 28.89
CA PRO A 459 -28.78 10.73 29.28
C PRO A 459 -27.87 10.48 28.07
N ALA A 460 -26.62 10.93 28.14
CA ALA A 460 -25.64 10.86 27.03
C ALA A 460 -25.49 9.47 26.38
N PRO A 461 -25.51 8.33 27.12
CA PRO A 461 -25.49 7.00 26.50
C PRO A 461 -26.71 6.68 25.62
N LEU A 462 -27.89 7.23 25.94
CA LEU A 462 -29.11 7.05 25.15
C LEU A 462 -29.11 7.95 23.92
N ILE A 463 -28.70 9.22 24.08
CA ILE A 463 -28.50 10.16 22.96
C ILE A 463 -27.54 9.55 21.93
N ARG A 464 -26.44 8.97 22.40
CA ARG A 464 -25.47 8.25 21.56
C ARG A 464 -26.11 7.14 20.73
N LYS A 465 -26.99 6.33 21.33
CA LYS A 465 -27.70 5.24 20.63
C LYS A 465 -28.65 5.79 19.56
N ILE A 466 -29.42 6.83 19.89
CA ILE A 466 -30.41 7.42 18.98
C ILE A 466 -29.74 8.12 17.79
N THR A 467 -28.68 8.89 18.06
CA THR A 467 -27.97 9.67 17.04
C THR A 467 -26.93 8.86 16.26
N ASN A 468 -26.65 7.63 16.68
CA ASN A 468 -25.59 6.78 16.15
C ASN A 468 -24.21 7.48 16.11
N ARG A 469 -23.91 8.31 17.10
CA ARG A 469 -22.64 9.06 17.21
C ARG A 469 -21.72 8.51 18.30
N SER A 470 -20.45 8.95 18.30
CA SER A 470 -19.51 8.57 19.36
C SER A 470 -19.87 9.25 20.69
N LEU A 471 -19.67 8.56 21.81
CA LEU A 471 -19.93 9.14 23.14
C LEU A 471 -19.09 10.40 23.38
N LYS A 472 -17.87 10.44 22.83
CA LYS A 472 -16.98 11.60 22.90
C LYS A 472 -17.60 12.83 22.23
N LEU A 473 -18.15 12.67 21.03
CA LEU A 473 -18.78 13.76 20.28
C LEU A 473 -20.06 14.26 20.98
N VAL A 474 -20.90 13.34 21.46
CA VAL A 474 -22.10 13.69 22.24
C VAL A 474 -21.70 14.51 23.47
N ASN A 475 -20.69 14.08 24.22
CA ASN A 475 -20.24 14.82 25.39
C ASN A 475 -19.71 16.23 25.05
N THR A 476 -19.00 16.39 23.93
CA THR A 476 -18.57 17.72 23.46
C THR A 476 -19.75 18.63 23.13
N TYR A 477 -20.78 18.11 22.44
CA TYR A 477 -21.98 18.89 22.16
C TYR A 477 -22.73 19.26 23.44
N LEU A 478 -22.84 18.34 24.41
CA LEU A 478 -23.43 18.66 25.71
C LEU A 478 -22.63 19.72 26.48
N GLN A 479 -21.30 19.74 26.34
CA GLN A 479 -20.47 20.82 26.91
C GLN A 479 -20.77 22.17 26.25
N LEU A 480 -20.91 22.21 24.92
CA LEU A 480 -21.32 23.43 24.19
C LEU A 480 -22.70 23.91 24.62
N VAL A 481 -23.68 23.00 24.73
CA VAL A 481 -25.03 23.33 25.20
C VAL A 481 -24.95 23.94 26.61
N LYS A 482 -24.26 23.29 27.55
CA LYS A 482 -24.10 23.83 28.92
C LYS A 482 -23.40 25.19 28.96
N ARG A 483 -22.47 25.44 28.04
CA ARG A 483 -21.72 26.70 27.97
C ARG A 483 -22.56 27.85 27.42
N TYR A 484 -23.33 27.59 26.36
CA TYR A 484 -24.00 28.61 25.56
C TYR A 484 -25.53 28.67 25.76
N HIS A 485 -26.16 27.73 26.46
CA HIS A 485 -27.60 27.77 26.76
C HIS A 485 -27.91 28.84 27.85
N ARG A 486 -27.79 30.10 27.44
CA ARG A 486 -27.99 31.31 28.25
C ARG A 486 -28.94 32.26 27.50
N PRO A 487 -29.59 33.21 28.18
CA PRO A 487 -30.53 34.15 27.55
C PRO A 487 -29.97 34.88 26.34
N GLU A 488 -28.68 35.25 26.38
CA GLU A 488 -27.94 35.93 25.31
C GLU A 488 -27.96 35.17 23.96
N TYR A 489 -28.04 33.83 23.99
CA TYR A 489 -27.99 32.97 22.80
C TYR A 489 -29.35 32.33 22.46
N ALA A 490 -30.43 32.73 23.14
CA ALA A 490 -31.75 32.11 23.01
C ALA A 490 -32.31 32.12 21.57
N LEU A 491 -31.93 33.10 20.76
CA LEU A 491 -32.30 33.16 19.35
C LEU A 491 -31.73 31.98 18.55
N ARG A 492 -30.45 31.64 18.74
CA ARG A 492 -29.80 30.52 18.04
C ARG A 492 -30.36 29.18 18.45
N PHE A 493 -30.65 28.98 19.74
CA PHE A 493 -31.28 27.74 20.19
C PHE A 493 -32.72 27.59 19.67
N ARG A 494 -33.48 28.68 19.52
CA ARG A 494 -34.77 28.65 18.81
C ARG A 494 -34.62 28.25 17.33
N GLN A 495 -33.62 28.81 16.63
CA GLN A 495 -33.33 28.42 15.25
C GLN A 495 -32.93 26.94 15.14
N LEU A 496 -32.12 26.43 16.08
CA LEU A 496 -31.73 25.02 16.11
C LEU A 496 -32.93 24.08 16.33
N ARG A 497 -33.97 24.48 17.08
CA ARG A 497 -35.21 23.68 17.16
C ARG A 497 -35.91 23.56 15.81
N LEU A 498 -36.00 24.67 15.07
CA LEU A 498 -36.59 24.68 13.72
C LEU A 498 -35.80 23.81 12.73
N PHE A 499 -34.48 23.70 12.88
CA PHE A 499 -33.65 22.78 12.08
C PHE A 499 -33.97 21.31 12.33
N HIS A 500 -34.42 20.95 13.54
CA HIS A 500 -34.79 19.58 13.88
C HIS A 500 -36.22 19.23 13.48
N GLU A 501 -37.15 20.18 13.54
CA GLU A 501 -38.58 19.98 13.21
C GLU A 501 -38.89 19.92 11.71
N ARG A 502 -37.94 20.28 10.85
CA ARG A 502 -38.05 20.13 9.38
C ARG A 502 -37.55 18.78 8.84
N GLN A 503 -37.34 17.80 9.73
CA GLN A 503 -37.11 16.39 9.41
C GLN A 503 -38.45 15.65 9.36
#